data_AF-S3D2Q2-F1
#
_entry.id   AF-S3D2Q2-F1
#
_cell.length_a   1.000
_cell.length_b   1.000
_cell.length_c   1.000
_cell.angle_alpha   90.00
_cell.angle_beta   90.00
_cell.angle_gamma   90.00
#
_symmetry.space_group_name_H-M   'P 1'
#
loop_
_entity.id
_entity.type
_entity.pdbx_description
1 polymer ?
#
loop_
_entity_poly.entity_id
_entity_poly.type
_entity_poly.pdbx_seq_one_letter_code
_entity_poly.pdbx_strand_id
1 'polypeptide(L)'
;MHNTFRFGKATHLRNFLHQIGPTNLAHIRELQLWISPEAAIGPWSRALLTLSQQTHSLKILQLEWDESGFGAKRKNFDFMTALIKIRGLEKLVFLESESSGDERKNYWVPYLERKMRIAVEGGMAEKVVEGAVRADAEEVMALEEEIERWVEERGMRKMDDVMPG
;
A
#
# COMPACT_ATOMS: atom_id res chain seq x y z
N MET A 1 -7.74 -24.55 1.35
CA MET A 1 -7.48 -23.88 0.06
C MET A 1 -7.27 -22.41 0.36
N HIS A 2 -6.08 -21.87 0.06
CA HIS A 2 -5.85 -20.43 0.10
C HIS A 2 -6.28 -19.88 -1.26
N ASN A 3 -7.29 -19.02 -1.28
CA ASN A 3 -7.72 -18.34 -2.50
C ASN A 3 -6.80 -17.15 -2.70
N THR A 4 -5.68 -17.37 -3.38
CA THR A 4 -4.70 -16.34 -3.73
C THR A 4 -5.02 -15.80 -5.11
N PHE A 5 -5.15 -14.48 -5.23
CA PHE A 5 -5.38 -13.80 -6.51
C PHE A 5 -4.24 -12.85 -6.81
N ARG A 6 -3.79 -12.84 -8.08
CA ARG A 6 -2.71 -11.98 -8.56
C ARG A 6 -3.19 -10.98 -9.60
N PHE A 7 -2.89 -9.70 -9.40
CA PHE A 7 -3.26 -8.65 -10.35
C PHE A 7 -2.08 -7.79 -10.76
N GLY A 8 -1.83 -7.66 -12.07
CA GLY A 8 -0.81 -6.77 -12.63
C GLY A 8 -1.33 -5.40 -13.09
N LYS A 9 -2.65 -5.16 -13.00
CA LYS A 9 -3.30 -3.91 -13.44
C LYS A 9 -4.40 -3.51 -12.46
N ALA A 10 -4.43 -2.23 -12.09
CA ALA A 10 -5.45 -1.68 -11.18
C ALA A 10 -6.88 -1.87 -11.71
N THR A 11 -7.08 -1.77 -13.03
CA THR A 11 -8.39 -1.97 -13.67
C THR A 11 -8.88 -3.40 -13.52
N HIS A 12 -7.98 -4.39 -13.60
CA HIS A 12 -8.33 -5.79 -13.40
C HIS A 12 -8.75 -6.05 -11.96
N LEU A 13 -8.01 -5.52 -10.98
CA LEU A 13 -8.40 -5.60 -9.57
C LEU A 13 -9.77 -4.96 -9.35
N ARG A 14 -10.00 -3.74 -9.84
CA ARG A 14 -11.28 -3.05 -9.66
C ARG A 14 -12.45 -3.82 -10.28
N ASN A 15 -12.28 -4.32 -11.50
CA ASN A 15 -13.31 -5.10 -12.18
C ASN A 15 -13.60 -6.40 -11.42
N PHE A 16 -12.55 -7.07 -10.92
CA PHE A 16 -12.69 -8.24 -10.08
C PHE A 16 -13.49 -7.94 -8.81
N LEU A 17 -13.13 -6.91 -8.04
CA LEU A 17 -13.84 -6.50 -6.83
C LEU A 17 -15.33 -6.22 -7.10
N HIS A 18 -15.63 -5.57 -8.23
CA HIS A 18 -17.01 -5.32 -8.64
C HIS A 18 -17.78 -6.61 -9.01
N GLN A 19 -17.13 -7.53 -9.71
CA GLN A 19 -17.75 -8.77 -10.18
C GLN A 19 -18.03 -9.78 -9.07
N ILE A 20 -17.07 -9.98 -8.16
CA ILE A 20 -17.24 -10.97 -7.09
C ILE A 20 -18.19 -10.44 -6.00
N GLY A 21 -18.24 -9.13 -5.81
CA GLY A 21 -19.04 -8.48 -4.77
C GLY A 21 -18.52 -8.74 -3.34
N PRO A 22 -19.07 -8.02 -2.35
CA PRO A 22 -18.57 -8.04 -0.98
C PRO A 22 -18.69 -9.41 -0.31
N THR A 23 -19.76 -10.16 -0.60
CA THR A 23 -20.00 -11.49 -0.02
C THR A 23 -18.90 -12.47 -0.38
N ASN A 24 -18.49 -12.52 -1.66
CA ASN A 24 -17.44 -13.45 -2.08
C ASN A 24 -16.05 -12.94 -1.70
N LEU A 25 -15.86 -11.62 -1.67
CA LEU A 25 -14.63 -11.00 -1.18
C LEU A 25 -14.34 -11.37 0.28
N ALA A 26 -15.37 -11.63 1.09
CA ALA A 26 -15.23 -12.13 2.46
C ALA A 26 -14.45 -13.46 2.58
N HIS A 27 -14.39 -14.24 1.50
CA HIS A 27 -13.67 -15.51 1.45
C HIS A 27 -12.23 -15.39 0.95
N ILE A 28 -11.82 -14.21 0.49
CA ILE A 28 -10.46 -13.94 0.06
C ILE A 28 -9.64 -13.56 1.28
N ARG A 29 -8.62 -14.39 1.56
CA ARG A 29 -7.70 -14.21 2.69
C ARG A 29 -6.38 -13.58 2.29
N GLU A 30 -5.96 -13.79 1.04
CA GLU A 30 -4.69 -13.33 0.51
C GLU A 30 -4.86 -12.71 -0.88
N LEU A 31 -4.21 -11.56 -1.08
CA LEU A 31 -4.21 -10.84 -2.34
C LEU A 31 -2.79 -10.43 -2.70
N GLN A 32 -2.37 -10.71 -3.94
CA GLN A 32 -1.07 -10.35 -4.48
C GLN A 32 -1.24 -9.32 -5.59
N LEU A 33 -0.59 -8.17 -5.46
CA LEU A 33 -0.63 -7.09 -6.44
C LEU A 33 0.77 -6.89 -7.00
N TRP A 34 0.89 -6.97 -8.32
CA TRP A 34 2.12 -6.65 -9.04
C TRP A 34 1.97 -5.27 -9.68
N ILE A 35 2.80 -4.33 -9.26
CA ILE A 35 2.73 -2.93 -9.65
C ILE A 35 4.00 -2.61 -10.45
N SER A 36 3.84 -2.58 -11.77
CA SER A 36 4.89 -2.17 -12.71
C SER A 36 5.43 -0.76 -12.39
N PRO A 37 6.70 -0.44 -12.68
CA PRO A 37 7.30 0.84 -12.30
C PRO A 37 6.67 2.02 -13.05
N GLU A 38 6.18 1.77 -14.26
CA GLU A 38 5.47 2.70 -15.14
C GLU A 38 3.98 2.86 -14.75
N ALA A 39 3.50 2.11 -13.75
CA ALA A 39 2.09 2.12 -13.40
C ALA A 39 1.69 3.45 -12.75
N ALA A 40 0.64 4.07 -13.28
CA ALA A 40 0.02 5.21 -12.63
C ALA A 40 -0.52 4.80 -11.24
N ILE A 41 -0.06 5.49 -10.19
CA ILE A 41 -0.40 5.19 -8.79
C ILE A 41 -1.87 5.51 -8.48
N GLY A 42 -2.42 6.59 -9.06
CA GLY A 42 -3.80 7.01 -8.79
C GLY A 42 -4.86 5.91 -8.98
N PRO A 43 -4.88 5.19 -10.12
CA PRO A 43 -5.71 4.01 -10.31
C PRO A 43 -5.57 2.94 -9.22
N TRP A 44 -4.35 2.66 -8.78
CA TRP A 44 -4.09 1.71 -7.70
C TRP A 44 -4.61 2.21 -6.35
N SER A 45 -4.38 3.48 -6.00
CA SER A 45 -4.94 4.08 -4.78
C SER A 45 -6.47 3.97 -4.75
N ARG A 46 -7.14 4.19 -5.90
CA ARG A 46 -8.60 4.03 -5.99
C ARG A 46 -9.03 2.57 -5.83
N ALA A 47 -8.31 1.62 -6.45
CA ALA A 47 -8.61 0.21 -6.32
C ALA A 47 -8.42 -0.29 -4.87
N LEU A 48 -7.37 0.15 -4.18
CA LEU A 48 -7.14 -0.14 -2.76
C LEU A 48 -8.19 0.52 -1.86
N LEU A 49 -8.63 1.73 -2.19
CA LEU A 49 -9.73 2.36 -1.46
C LEU A 49 -11.02 1.54 -1.60
N THR A 50 -11.36 1.09 -2.81
CA THR A 50 -12.50 0.18 -3.04
C THR A 50 -12.33 -1.12 -2.25
N LEU A 51 -11.13 -1.71 -2.26
CA LEU A 51 -10.83 -2.90 -1.46
C LEU A 51 -11.10 -2.64 0.02
N SER A 52 -10.58 -1.54 0.57
CA SER A 52 -10.74 -1.18 2.00
C SER A 52 -12.21 -1.00 2.42
N GLN A 53 -13.08 -0.59 1.50
CA GLN A 53 -14.51 -0.42 1.74
C GLN A 53 -15.29 -1.74 1.67
N GLN A 54 -14.76 -2.75 0.99
CA GLN A 54 -15.49 -3.98 0.67
C GLN A 54 -14.97 -5.21 1.42
N THR A 55 -13.77 -5.17 2.01
CA THR A 55 -13.21 -6.31 2.75
C THR A 55 -12.83 -5.97 4.19
N HIS A 56 -13.15 -6.91 5.07
CA HIS A 56 -12.64 -7.00 6.44
C HIS A 56 -11.99 -8.37 6.73
N SER A 57 -12.03 -9.27 5.74
CA SER A 57 -11.59 -10.65 5.87
C SER A 57 -10.18 -10.88 5.33
N LEU A 58 -9.69 -9.97 4.49
CA LEU A 58 -8.36 -10.01 3.91
C LEU A 58 -7.31 -9.95 5.02
N LYS A 59 -6.46 -10.97 5.08
CA LYS A 59 -5.43 -11.11 6.12
C LYS A 59 -4.04 -10.74 5.61
N ILE A 60 -3.76 -11.08 4.36
CA ILE A 60 -2.44 -10.87 3.76
C ILE A 60 -2.60 -10.06 2.48
N LEU A 61 -1.84 -8.98 2.37
CA LEU A 61 -1.66 -8.24 1.14
C LEU A 61 -0.18 -8.26 0.77
N GLN A 62 0.15 -8.77 -0.41
CA GLN A 62 1.50 -8.74 -0.96
C GLN A 62 1.54 -7.75 -2.12
N LEU A 63 2.52 -6.86 -2.10
CA LEU A 63 2.77 -5.84 -3.09
C LEU A 63 4.16 -6.09 -3.69
N GLU A 64 4.19 -6.51 -4.94
CA GLU A 64 5.42 -6.65 -5.73
C GLU A 64 5.61 -5.41 -6.60
N TRP A 65 6.82 -4.87 -6.60
CA TRP A 65 7.19 -3.67 -7.33
C TRP A 65 8.45 -3.90 -8.13
N ASP A 66 8.50 -3.25 -9.29
CA ASP A 66 9.68 -3.26 -10.13
C ASP A 66 10.38 -1.88 -10.10
N GLU A 67 11.69 -1.92 -10.34
CA GLU A 67 12.86 -1.05 -10.06
C GLU A 67 12.77 0.46 -9.73
N SER A 68 11.64 1.16 -9.81
CA SER A 68 11.68 2.64 -9.73
C SER A 68 10.52 3.34 -9.02
N GLY A 69 9.55 2.62 -8.46
CA GLY A 69 8.26 3.21 -8.07
C GLY A 69 8.16 3.77 -6.64
N PHE A 70 8.78 3.13 -5.65
CA PHE A 70 8.44 3.40 -4.23
C PHE A 70 9.43 4.29 -3.48
N GLY A 71 10.65 4.45 -4.01
CA GLY A 71 11.71 5.30 -3.46
C GLY A 71 11.59 6.80 -3.79
N ALA A 72 10.68 7.19 -4.70
CA ALA A 72 10.43 8.60 -5.01
C ALA A 72 9.49 9.22 -3.97
N LYS A 73 10.07 9.64 -2.84
CA LYS A 73 9.53 10.19 -1.57
C LYS A 73 8.18 10.93 -1.54
N ARG A 74 7.62 11.40 -2.67
CA ARG A 74 6.45 12.30 -2.69
C ARG A 74 5.23 11.84 -3.48
N LYS A 75 5.33 10.77 -4.29
CA LYS A 75 4.24 10.42 -5.22
C LYS A 75 3.24 9.39 -4.69
N ASN A 76 3.45 8.85 -3.49
CA ASN A 76 2.73 7.66 -3.04
C ASN A 76 1.83 7.87 -1.79
N PHE A 77 1.66 9.09 -1.27
CA PHE A 77 0.85 9.31 -0.06
C PHE A 77 -0.63 8.93 -0.23
N ASP A 78 -1.24 9.19 -1.39
CA ASP A 78 -2.60 8.74 -1.70
C ASP A 78 -2.72 7.19 -1.64
N PHE A 79 -1.67 6.48 -2.11
CA PHE A 79 -1.61 5.02 -2.08
C PHE A 79 -1.42 4.48 -0.66
N MET A 80 -0.50 5.07 0.09
CA MET A 80 -0.24 4.73 1.50
C MET A 80 -1.46 4.96 2.37
N THR A 81 -2.14 6.09 2.18
CA THR A 81 -3.40 6.41 2.86
C THR A 81 -4.48 5.39 2.51
N ALA A 82 -4.53 4.90 1.28
CA ALA A 82 -5.47 3.85 0.89
C ALA A 82 -5.13 2.50 1.55
N LEU A 83 -3.85 2.14 1.67
CA LEU A 83 -3.41 0.94 2.38
C LEU A 83 -3.82 0.95 3.85
N ILE A 84 -3.56 2.06 4.56
CA ILE A 84 -3.87 2.19 6.00
C ILE A 84 -5.37 2.04 6.28
N LYS A 85 -6.22 2.33 5.29
CA LYS A 85 -7.68 2.17 5.43
C LYS A 85 -8.14 0.72 5.35
N ILE A 86 -7.33 -0.20 4.84
CA ILE A 86 -7.70 -1.62 4.73
C ILE A 86 -7.70 -2.22 6.14
N ARG A 87 -8.88 -2.60 6.61
CA ARG A 87 -9.07 -3.22 7.93
C ARG A 87 -9.01 -4.75 7.83
N GLY A 88 -8.60 -5.39 8.92
CA GLY A 88 -8.60 -6.84 9.04
C GLY A 88 -7.33 -7.52 8.54
N LEU A 89 -6.43 -6.77 7.90
CA LEU A 89 -5.08 -7.22 7.57
C LEU A 89 -4.32 -7.61 8.83
N GLU A 90 -3.52 -8.67 8.71
CA GLU A 90 -2.60 -9.17 9.73
C GLU A 90 -1.14 -9.03 9.26
N LYS A 91 -0.93 -9.06 7.93
CA LYS A 91 0.39 -8.96 7.31
C LYS A 91 0.35 -8.19 6.00
N LEU A 92 1.34 -7.33 5.79
CA LEU A 92 1.59 -6.61 4.54
C LEU A 92 3.02 -6.91 4.08
N VAL A 93 3.20 -7.35 2.84
CA VAL A 93 4.51 -7.72 2.28
C VAL A 93 4.83 -6.79 1.12
N PHE A 94 5.98 -6.12 1.17
CA PHE A 94 6.56 -5.36 0.07
C PHE A 94 7.72 -6.14 -0.52
N LEU A 95 7.62 -6.52 -1.79
CA LEU A 95 8.68 -7.19 -2.52
C LEU A 95 9.20 -6.26 -3.62
N GLU A 96 10.50 -5.99 -3.60
CA GLU A 96 11.22 -5.25 -4.63
C GLU A 96 11.90 -6.21 -5.61
N SER A 97 11.95 -5.85 -6.89
CA SER A 97 12.75 -6.55 -7.91
C SER A 97 14.25 -6.33 -7.68
N GLU A 98 15.08 -7.34 -7.95
CA GLU A 98 16.48 -7.49 -7.50
C GLU A 98 17.49 -6.40 -7.92
N SER A 99 17.17 -5.53 -8.88
CA SER A 99 18.19 -4.67 -9.50
C SER A 99 18.47 -3.36 -8.76
N SER A 100 17.92 -3.14 -7.56
CA SER A 100 18.38 -2.07 -6.69
C SER A 100 19.67 -2.49 -5.99
N GLY A 101 20.81 -2.29 -6.67
CA GLY A 101 22.15 -2.28 -6.05
C GLY A 101 22.36 -1.15 -5.03
N ASP A 102 21.28 -0.61 -4.49
CA ASP A 102 21.22 0.50 -3.56
C ASP A 102 20.36 -0.03 -2.41
N GLU A 103 20.96 -0.28 -1.25
CA GLU A 103 20.32 -0.72 0.00
C GLU A 103 19.35 0.39 0.49
N ARG A 104 18.35 0.72 -0.31
CA ARG A 104 17.40 1.80 -0.05
C ARG A 104 16.57 1.35 1.13
N LYS A 105 16.91 1.93 2.28
CA LYS A 105 16.18 1.81 3.54
C LYS A 105 14.69 1.87 3.25
N ASN A 106 13.96 0.84 3.63
CA ASN A 106 12.54 0.75 3.36
C ASN A 106 11.76 1.56 4.41
N TYR A 107 11.87 2.89 4.33
CA TYR A 107 11.32 3.88 5.28
C TYR A 107 9.83 3.68 5.59
N TRP A 108 9.10 3.10 4.63
CA TRP A 108 7.68 2.85 4.72
C TRP A 108 7.32 1.69 5.65
N VAL A 109 8.21 0.71 5.83
CA VAL A 109 7.96 -0.47 6.68
C VAL A 109 7.67 -0.04 8.12
N PRO A 110 8.60 0.61 8.86
CA PRO A 110 8.35 0.99 10.25
C PRO A 110 7.21 2.02 10.40
N TYR A 111 6.96 2.84 9.38
CA TYR A 111 5.80 3.72 9.35
C TYR A 111 4.47 2.95 9.29
N LEU A 112 4.36 2.01 8.36
CA LEU A 112 3.16 1.21 8.16
C LEU A 112 2.90 0.24 9.32
N GLU A 113 3.94 -0.37 9.89
CA GLU A 113 3.81 -1.20 11.10
C GLU A 113 3.16 -0.39 12.23
N ARG A 114 3.62 0.86 12.44
CA ARG A 114 3.07 1.74 13.48
C ARG A 114 1.64 2.18 13.18
N LYS A 115 1.36 2.64 11.95
CA LYS A 115 0.02 3.18 11.60
C LYS A 115 -1.04 2.09 11.47
N MET A 116 -0.68 0.90 10.99
CA MET A 116 -1.62 -0.21 10.77
C MET A 116 -1.65 -1.22 11.92
N ARG A 117 -0.61 -1.28 12.76
CA ARG A 117 -0.44 -2.25 13.87
C ARG A 117 -0.48 -3.70 13.37
N ILE A 118 0.17 -3.95 12.24
CA ILE A 118 0.30 -5.27 11.61
C ILE A 118 1.77 -5.57 11.34
N ALA A 119 2.10 -6.83 11.06
CA ALA A 119 3.43 -7.17 10.57
C ALA A 119 3.61 -6.60 9.16
N VAL A 120 4.70 -5.85 8.93
CA VAL A 120 5.06 -5.37 7.59
C VAL A 120 6.44 -5.91 7.25
N GLU A 121 6.52 -6.67 6.18
CA GLU A 121 7.78 -7.23 5.68
C GLU A 121 8.19 -6.50 4.41
N GLY A 122 9.48 -6.18 4.30
CA GLY A 122 10.10 -5.66 3.09
C GLY A 122 11.22 -6.59 2.66
N GLY A 123 11.30 -6.95 1.38
CA GLY A 123 12.36 -7.84 0.88
C GLY A 123 12.52 -7.77 -0.63
N MET A 124 13.52 -8.48 -1.15
CA MET A 124 13.65 -8.70 -2.60
C MET A 124 12.80 -9.91 -3.00
N ALA A 125 12.27 -9.94 -4.23
CA ALA A 125 11.39 -11.01 -4.71
C ALA A 125 12.00 -12.42 -4.57
N GLU A 126 13.33 -12.57 -4.61
CA GLU A 126 14.05 -13.84 -4.39
C GLU A 126 14.54 -14.06 -2.94
N LYS A 127 14.45 -13.04 -2.07
CA LYS A 127 14.77 -13.13 -0.64
C LYS A 127 13.78 -12.28 0.17
N VAL A 128 12.75 -12.92 0.70
CA VAL A 128 12.04 -12.35 1.86
C VAL A 128 13.03 -12.38 3.02
N VAL A 129 13.75 -11.28 3.22
CA VAL A 129 14.62 -11.13 4.38
C VAL A 129 13.70 -10.80 5.55
N GLU A 130 13.58 -11.72 6.51
CA GLU A 130 13.06 -11.37 7.82
C GLU A 130 13.97 -10.28 8.40
N GLY A 131 13.47 -9.06 8.45
CA GLY A 131 14.24 -7.88 8.84
C GLY A 131 14.59 -7.00 7.65
N ALA A 132 13.61 -6.22 7.18
CA ALA A 132 13.89 -5.06 6.35
C ALA A 132 14.98 -4.22 7.03
N VAL A 133 15.96 -3.73 6.26
CA VAL A 133 16.92 -2.74 6.75
C VAL A 133 16.11 -1.56 7.27
N ARG A 134 16.01 -1.47 8.61
CA ARG A 134 15.17 -0.48 9.27
C ARG A 134 15.79 0.88 9.01
N ALA A 135 14.99 1.79 8.45
CA ALA A 135 15.36 3.19 8.39
C ALA A 135 15.64 3.74 9.79
N ASP A 136 16.55 4.71 9.89
CA ASP A 136 16.82 5.39 11.15
C ASP A 136 15.56 6.10 11.63
N ALA A 137 15.34 6.11 12.96
CA ALA A 137 14.12 6.64 13.56
C ALA A 137 13.85 8.10 13.15
N GLU A 138 14.89 8.91 12.99
CA GLU A 138 14.81 10.30 12.52
C GLU A 138 14.25 10.41 11.10
N GLU A 139 14.68 9.52 10.19
CA GLU A 139 14.18 9.50 8.82
C GLU A 139 12.70 9.05 8.76
N VAL A 140 12.28 8.14 9.66
CA VAL A 140 10.87 7.73 9.74
C VAL A 140 10.00 8.82 10.34
N MET A 141 10.47 9.55 11.35
CA MET A 141 9.74 10.70 11.92
C MET A 141 9.58 11.82 10.89
N ALA A 142 10.63 12.14 10.13
CA ALA A 142 10.55 13.14 9.06
C ALA A 142 9.52 12.75 7.99
N LEU A 143 9.46 11.46 7.63
CA LEU A 143 8.45 10.93 6.71
C LEU A 143 7.03 11.01 7.30
N GLU A 144 6.87 10.70 8.59
CA GLU A 144 5.59 10.83 9.29
C GLU A 144 5.07 12.26 9.26
N GLU A 145 5.90 13.23 9.62
CA GLU A 145 5.55 14.65 9.58
C GLU A 145 5.20 15.12 8.16
N GLU A 146 5.92 14.65 7.14
CA GLU A 146 5.62 14.99 5.74
C GLU A 146 4.25 14.43 5.32
N ILE A 147 3.91 13.20 5.72
CA ILE A 147 2.61 12.59 5.42
C ILE A 147 1.48 13.31 6.16
N GLU A 148 1.66 13.57 7.45
CA GLU A 148 0.64 14.25 8.28
C GLU A 148 0.33 15.63 7.74
N ARG A 149 1.38 16.41 7.42
CA ARG A 149 1.23 17.72 6.76
C ARG A 149 0.51 17.62 5.43
N TRP A 150 0.86 16.64 4.59
CA TRP A 150 0.18 16.43 3.32
C TRP A 150 -1.31 16.06 3.48
N VAL A 151 -1.64 15.25 4.49
CA VAL A 151 -3.04 14.89 4.81
C VAL A 151 -3.80 16.11 5.28
N GLU A 152 -3.22 16.95 6.13
CA GLU A 152 -3.81 18.20 6.62
C GLU A 152 -4.05 19.19 5.47
N GLU A 153 -3.05 19.44 4.62
CA GLU A 153 -3.16 20.33 3.47
C GLU A 153 -4.29 19.90 2.50
N ARG A 154 -4.43 18.60 2.27
CA ARG A 154 -5.51 18.05 1.43
C ARG A 154 -6.87 17.99 2.15
N GLY A 155 -6.87 17.83 3.46
CA GLY A 155 -8.05 17.90 4.31
C GLY A 155 -8.66 19.31 4.32
N MET A 156 -7.82 20.34 4.45
CA MET A 156 -8.24 21.74 4.41
C MET A 156 -8.77 22.16 3.02
N ARG A 157 -8.11 21.74 1.92
CA ARG A 157 -8.63 22.02 0.57
C ARG A 157 -10.04 21.48 0.32
N LYS A 158 -10.42 20.35 0.95
CA LYS A 158 -11.78 19.82 0.85
C LYS A 158 -12.81 20.59 1.69
N MET A 159 -12.39 21.34 2.71
CA MET A 159 -13.28 22.19 3.50
C MET A 159 -13.52 23.54 2.82
N ASP A 160 -12.50 24.12 2.19
CA ASP A 160 -12.62 25.39 1.47
C ASP A 160 -13.52 25.29 0.22
N ASP A 161 -13.62 24.10 -0.40
CA ASP A 161 -14.54 23.83 -1.53
C ASP A 161 -16.01 23.64 -1.11
N VAL A 162 -16.34 23.60 0.19
CA VAL A 162 -17.68 23.27 0.72
C VAL A 162 -18.37 24.46 1.40
N MET A 163 -17.73 25.63 1.48
CA MET A 163 -18.41 26.87 1.89
C MET A 163 -18.69 27.76 0.68
N PRO A 164 -19.92 27.77 0.13
CA PRO A 164 -20.36 28.92 -0.64
C PRO A 164 -20.52 30.09 0.33
N GLY A 165 -19.79 31.18 0.08
CA GLY A 165 -20.05 32.48 0.71
C GLY A 165 -21.42 33.04 0.34
#